data_AF-A0A803QSI3-F1
#
_entry.id   AF-A0A803QSI3-F1
#
_cell.length_a   1.000
_cell.length_b   1.000
_cell.length_c   1.000
_cell.angle_alpha   90.00
_cell.angle_beta   90.00
_cell.angle_gamma   90.00
#
_symmetry.space_group_name_H-M   'P 1'
#
loop_
_entity.id
_entity.type
_entity.pdbx_description
1 polymer ?
#
loop_
_entity_poly.entity_id
_entity_poly.type
_entity_poly.pdbx_seq_one_letter_code
_entity_poly.pdbx_strand_id
1 'polypeptide(L)' 'YVVDAADPDNLSTSKSELHDLLSKPSLSGIPLLVLGNKIDKPGALSKQALTDE' A
#
# COMPACT_ATOMS: atom_id res chain seq x y z
N TYR A 1 0.30 -7.41 0.44
CA TYR A 1 1.03 -6.24 0.95
C TYR A 1 0.09 -5.44 1.85
N VAL A 2 0.54 -5.05 3.04
CA VAL A 2 -0.32 -4.36 4.02
C VAL A 2 0.23 -2.95 4.22
N VAL A 3 -0.63 -1.96 4.08
CA VAL A 3 -0.31 -0.53 4.25
C VAL A 3 -1.08 -0.01 5.45
N ASP A 4 -0.47 0.82 6.28
CA ASP A 4 -1.18 1.52 7.35
C ASP A 4 -1.95 2.71 6.75
N ALA A 5 -3.28 2.60 6.69
CA ALA A 5 -4.13 3.65 6.13
C ALA A 5 -4.16 4.89 7.03
N ALA A 6 -3.78 4.78 8.30
CA ALA A 6 -3.77 5.88 9.26
C ALA A 6 -2.43 6.63 9.30
N ASP A 7 -1.49 6.29 8.42
CA ASP A 7 -0.15 6.85 8.37
C ASP A 7 0.19 7.34 6.95
N PRO A 8 -0.40 8.48 6.52
CA PRO A 8 -0.20 9.01 5.18
C PRO A 8 1.24 9.46 4.91
N ASP A 9 2.01 9.82 5.93
CA ASP A 9 3.41 10.25 5.76
C ASP A 9 4.29 9.08 5.27
N ASN A 10 3.97 7.85 5.69
CA ASN A 10 4.69 6.64 5.31
C ASN A 10 4.15 5.94 4.04
N LEU A 11 3.12 6.49 3.39
CA LEU A 11 2.58 5.93 2.15
C LEU A 11 3.57 5.96 1.00
N SER A 12 4.29 7.08 0.86
CA SER A 12 5.33 7.26 -0.16
C SER A 12 6.42 6.19 -0.07
N THR A 13 6.89 5.92 1.15
CA THR A 13 7.82 4.83 1.47
C THR A 13 7.23 3.47 1.14
N SER A 14 5.99 3.20 1.56
CA SER A 14 5.29 1.94 1.27
C SER A 14 5.13 1.69 -0.23
N LYS A 15 4.88 2.75 -1.02
CA LYS A 15 4.81 2.69 -2.49
C LYS A 15 6.18 2.32 -3.09
N SER A 16 7.26 2.98 -2.67
CA SER A 16 8.61 2.66 -3.14
C SER A 16 8.98 1.20 -2.87
N GLU A 17 8.79 0.74 -1.63
CA GLU A 17 9.07 -0.64 -1.23
C GLU A 17 8.21 -1.66 -2.00
N LEU A 18 6.95 -1.32 -2.29
CA LEU A 18 6.08 -2.17 -3.10
C LEU A 18 6.58 -2.28 -4.56
N HIS A 19 7.01 -1.17 -5.16
CA HIS A 19 7.59 -1.17 -6.51
C HIS A 19 8.90 -1.97 -6.56
N ASP A 20 9.76 -1.80 -5.56
CA ASP A 20 11.00 -2.58 -5.43
C ASP A 20 10.71 -4.07 -5.26
N LEU A 21 9.67 -4.43 -4.48
CA LEU A 21 9.20 -5.80 -4.37
C LEU A 21 8.74 -6.33 -5.73
N LEU A 22 7.90 -5.59 -6.46
CA LEU A 22 7.37 -5.96 -7.77
C LEU A 22 8.43 -6.04 -8.87
N SER A 23 9.56 -5.34 -8.72
CA SER A 23 10.70 -5.43 -9.64
C SER A 23 11.36 -6.82 -9.64
N LYS A 24 11.11 -7.64 -8.60
CA LYS A 24 11.70 -8.97 -8.47
C LYS A 24 11.09 -9.93 -9.50
N PRO A 25 11.90 -10.53 -10.40
CA PRO A 25 11.40 -11.42 -11.45
C PRO A 25 10.57 -12.61 -10.94
N SER A 26 10.86 -13.07 -9.71
CA SER A 26 10.14 -14.17 -9.05
C SER A 26 8.69 -13.87 -8.74
N LEU A 27 8.28 -12.60 -8.71
CA LEU A 27 6.91 -12.17 -8.45
C LEU A 27 6.14 -11.85 -9.73
N SER A 28 6.79 -11.94 -10.90
CA SER A 28 6.15 -11.72 -12.19
C SER A 28 5.00 -12.72 -12.40
N GLY A 29 3.81 -12.21 -12.68
CA GLY A 29 2.59 -13.01 -12.90
C GLY A 29 1.88 -13.48 -11.63
N ILE A 30 2.40 -13.18 -10.44
CA ILE A 30 1.72 -13.48 -9.18
C ILE A 30 0.71 -12.35 -8.86
N PRO A 31 -0.58 -12.67 -8.63
CA PRO A 31 -1.54 -11.66 -8.23
C PRO A 31 -1.17 -11.04 -6.89
N LEU A 32 -1.18 -9.72 -6.83
CA LEU A 32 -0.85 -8.95 -5.63
C LEU A 32 -2.15 -8.44 -4.98
N LEU A 33 -2.33 -8.75 -3.70
CA LEU A 33 -3.36 -8.14 -2.86
C LEU A 33 -2.74 -7.04 -1.99
N VAL A 34 -3.25 -5.82 -2.11
CA VAL A 34 -2.88 -4.69 -1.22
C VAL A 34 -4.03 -4.44 -0.24
N LEU A 35 -3.71 -4.34 1.05
CA LEU A 35 -4.68 -4.12 2.13
C LEU A 35 -4.35 -2.82 2.88
N GLY A 36 -5.27 -1.87 2.87
CA GLY A 36 -5.25 -0.72 3.77
C GLY A 36 -5.75 -1.13 5.15
N ASN A 37 -4.83 -1.22 6.11
CA ASN A 37 -5.09 -1.60 7.50
C ASN A 37 -5.28 -0.37 8.40
N LYS A 38 -5.79 -0.57 9.62
CA LYS A 38 -6.04 0.48 10.62
C LYS A 38 -7.07 1.56 10.22
N ILE A 39 -8.08 1.15 9.45
CA ILE A 39 -9.21 2.00 9.03
C ILE A 39 -10.08 2.50 10.20
N ASP A 40 -9.89 1.95 11.38
CA ASP A 40 -10.56 2.33 12.63
C ASP A 40 -10.05 3.66 13.20
N LYS A 41 -8.88 4.14 12.78
CA LYS A 41 -8.27 5.35 13.35
C LYS A 41 -8.76 6.64 12.70
N PRO A 42 -8.91 7.73 13.47
CA PRO A 42 -9.19 9.06 12.90
C PRO A 42 -8.01 9.48 12.01
N GLY A 43 -8.32 9.95 10.80
CA GLY A 43 -7.32 10.27 9.78
C GLY A 43 -6.94 9.10 8.86
N ALA A 44 -7.57 7.93 9.02
CA ALA A 44 -7.40 6.83 8.07
C ALA A 44 -7.87 7.22 6.66
N LEU A 45 -7.06 6.89 5.67
CA LEU A 45 -7.33 7.16 4.28
C LEU A 45 -8.49 6.35 3.77
N SER A 46 -9.28 6.98 2.90
CA SER A 46 -10.34 6.30 2.17
C SER A 46 -9.74 5.31 1.16
N LYS A 47 -10.52 4.33 0.73
CA LYS A 47 -10.09 3.37 -0.31
C LYS A 47 -9.61 4.08 -1.57
N GLN A 48 -10.32 5.13 -1.99
CA GLN A 48 -9.94 5.95 -3.14
C GLN A 48 -8.62 6.66 -2.90
N ALA A 49 -8.41 7.29 -1.76
CA ALA A 49 -7.13 7.96 -1.47
C ALA A 49 -5.94 6.98 -1.37
N LEU A 50 -6.19 5.70 -1.09
CA LEU A 50 -5.16 4.66 -1.09
C LEU A 50 -4.84 4.13 -2.50
N THR A 51 -5.78 4.22 -3.46
CA THR A 51 -5.62 3.69 -4.82
C THR A 51 -5.40 4.77 -5.88
N ASP A 52 -5.88 5.99 -5.66
CA ASP A 52 -5.81 7.11 -6.57
C ASP A 52 -4.53 7.93 -6.27
N GLU A 53 -3.36 7.37 -6.60
CA GLU A 53 -2.07 8.06 -6.81
C GLU A 53 -1.03 7.20 -7.57
#